data_AF-A0A915I9Z6-F1
#
_entry.id   AF-A0A915I9Z6-F1
#
_cell.length_a   1.000
_cell.length_b   1.000
_cell.length_c   1.000
_cell.angle_alpha   90.00
_cell.angle_beta   90.00
_cell.angle_gamma   90.00
#
_symmetry.space_group_name_H-M   'P 1'
#
loop_
_entity.id
_entity.type
_entity.pdbx_description
1 polymer ?
#
loop_
_entity_poly.entity_id
_entity_poly.type
_entity_poly.pdbx_seq_one_letter_code
_entity_poly.pdbx_strand_id
1 'polypeptide(L)'
;QIIFADIIQVFFSGIVTGLFVLSPDLSSVWWLNTACGALASGAWFLYSFSANLLAFNRFVHIVYNDKVDQIFSPKLTARYLVVLYIYSFLWILVLISPPIGIKFSPNHNTYVCNKLDKYCFWMSRAALVFDWINVTCICVFYTILCVKVRFK
;
A
#
# COMPACT_ATOMS: atom_id res chain seq x y z
N GLN A 1 -7.19 -12.32 7.55
CA GLN A 1 -6.04 -11.83 6.73
C GLN A 1 -5.79 -10.33 6.91
N ILE A 2 -6.82 -9.47 6.96
CA ILE A 2 -6.69 -8.05 7.33
C ILE A 2 -5.95 -7.87 8.68
N ILE A 3 -6.26 -8.73 9.65
CA ILE A 3 -5.59 -8.78 10.97
C ILE A 3 -4.06 -8.78 10.88
N PHE A 4 -3.48 -9.44 9.86
CA PHE A 4 -2.03 -9.48 9.70
C PHE A 4 -1.47 -8.12 9.27
N ALA A 5 -2.16 -7.41 8.36
CA ALA A 5 -1.80 -6.05 7.97
C ALA A 5 -1.93 -5.09 9.16
N ASP A 6 -3.00 -5.22 9.96
CA ASP A 6 -3.22 -4.42 11.17
C ASP A 6 -2.09 -4.62 12.19
N ILE A 7 -1.68 -5.87 12.43
CA ILE A 7 -0.57 -6.20 13.34
C ILE A 7 0.73 -5.55 12.87
N ILE A 8 1.06 -5.66 11.57
CA ILE A 8 2.26 -5.05 11.01
C ILE A 8 2.19 -3.52 11.13
N GLN A 9 1.04 -2.92 10.84
CA GLN A 9 0.85 -1.48 10.95
C GLN A 9 1.02 -0.99 12.39
N VAL A 10 0.39 -1.64 13.37
CA VAL A 10 0.53 -1.29 14.79
C VAL A 10 1.96 -1.44 15.25
N PHE A 11 2.64 -2.51 14.86
CA PHE A 11 4.02 -2.75 15.25
C PHE A 11 4.97 -1.71 14.65
N PHE A 12 4.95 -1.49 13.34
CA PHE A 12 5.91 -0.60 12.68
C PHE A 12 5.54 0.89 12.80
N SER A 13 4.27 1.24 12.56
CA SER A 13 3.82 2.64 12.64
C SER A 13 3.63 3.11 14.09
N GLY A 14 3.22 2.22 15.00
CA GLY A 14 3.02 2.55 16.41
C GLY A 14 4.30 2.39 17.22
N ILE A 15 4.71 1.14 17.42
CA ILE A 15 5.78 0.80 18.38
C ILE A 15 7.15 1.26 17.87
N VAL A 16 7.53 0.86 16.65
CA VAL A 16 8.88 1.15 16.12
C VAL A 16 9.08 2.65 15.88
N THR A 17 8.08 3.33 15.33
CA THR A 17 8.16 4.79 15.14
C THR A 17 8.20 5.51 16.49
N GLY A 18 7.42 5.06 17.49
CA GLY A 18 7.50 5.58 18.86
C GLY A 18 8.87 5.39 19.50
N LEU A 19 9.51 4.24 19.28
CA LEU A 19 10.88 3.98 19.76
C LEU A 19 11.91 4.90 19.10
N PHE A 20 11.76 5.21 17.81
CA PHE A 20 12.65 6.18 17.15
C PHE A 20 12.48 7.61 17.66
N VAL A 21 11.28 7.99 18.09
CA VAL A 21 11.04 9.29 18.73
C VAL A 21 11.68 9.34 20.11
N LEU A 22 11.59 8.26 20.89
CA LEU A 22 12.14 8.18 22.25
C LEU A 22 13.66 8.01 22.28
N SER A 23 14.24 7.43 21.24
CA SER A 23 15.68 7.15 21.15
C SER A 23 16.27 7.74 19.86
N PRO A 24 16.69 9.03 19.88
CA PRO A 24 17.23 9.73 18.70
C PRO A 24 18.44 9.02 18.08
N ASP A 25 19.25 8.34 18.88
CA ASP A 25 20.41 7.58 18.41
C ASP A 25 20.01 6.42 17.49
N LEU A 26 18.86 5.77 17.72
CA LEU A 26 18.33 4.74 16.81
C LEU A 26 17.83 5.35 15.50
N SER A 27 17.23 6.55 15.56
CA SER A 27 16.76 7.26 14.36
C SER A 27 17.91 7.70 13.44
N SER A 28 19.13 7.81 13.98
CA SER A 28 20.35 8.15 13.24
C SER A 28 20.83 7.03 12.31
N VAL A 29 20.38 5.78 12.56
CA VAL A 29 20.71 4.62 11.74
C VAL A 29 19.86 4.62 10.47
N TRP A 30 20.38 5.25 9.42
CA TRP A 30 19.64 5.55 8.18
C TRP A 30 18.94 4.32 7.57
N TRP A 31 19.64 3.18 7.45
CA TRP A 31 19.11 1.99 6.79
C TRP A 31 17.96 1.35 7.59
N LEU A 32 18.03 1.44 8.92
CA LEU A 32 17.02 0.91 9.82
C LEU A 32 15.74 1.74 9.72
N ASN A 33 15.88 3.07 9.73
CA ASN A 33 14.76 3.98 9.54
C ASN A 33 14.09 3.78 8.16
N THR A 34 14.88 3.68 7.08
CA THR A 34 14.36 3.38 5.73
C THR A 34 13.61 2.04 5.69
N ALA A 35 14.18 0.98 6.26
CA ALA A 35 13.54 -0.34 6.29
C ALA A 35 12.21 -0.31 7.07
N CYS A 36 12.17 0.35 8.23
CA CYS A 36 10.96 0.48 9.03
C CYS A 36 9.87 1.31 8.33
N GLY A 37 10.23 2.43 7.71
CA GLY A 37 9.30 3.25 6.94
C GLY A 37 8.74 2.52 5.72
N ALA A 38 9.57 1.75 5.02
CA ALA A 38 9.15 0.93 3.89
C ALA A 38 8.17 -0.18 4.31
N LEU A 39 8.45 -0.88 5.41
CA LEU A 39 7.59 -1.93 5.95
C LEU A 39 6.24 -1.36 6.43
N ALA A 40 6.26 -0.23 7.15
CA ALA A 40 5.04 0.45 7.59
C ALA A 40 4.17 0.87 6.39
N SER A 41 4.78 1.43 5.36
CA SER A 41 4.08 1.86 4.14
C SER A 41 3.53 0.67 3.36
N GLY A 42 4.31 -0.40 3.20
CA GLY A 42 3.84 -1.64 2.57
C GLY A 42 2.64 -2.25 3.29
N ALA A 43 2.65 -2.25 4.62
CA ALA A 43 1.52 -2.69 5.44
C ALA A 43 0.29 -1.81 5.26
N TRP A 44 0.48 -0.48 5.21
CA TRP A 44 -0.59 0.48 4.95
C TRP A 44 -1.26 0.25 3.59
N PHE A 45 -0.49 -0.01 2.54
CA PHE A 45 -1.04 -0.36 1.23
C PHE A 45 -1.84 -1.67 1.32
N LEU A 46 -1.26 -2.73 1.88
CA LEU A 46 -1.95 -4.01 2.02
C LEU A 46 -3.29 -3.86 2.76
N TYR A 47 -3.30 -3.08 3.85
CA TYR A 47 -4.52 -2.74 4.59
C TYR A 47 -5.54 -2.02 3.71
N SER A 48 -5.13 -0.91 3.10
CA SER A 48 -6.02 -0.05 2.31
C SER A 48 -6.68 -0.80 1.15
N PHE A 49 -5.92 -1.63 0.44
CA PHE A 49 -6.47 -2.42 -0.66
C PHE A 49 -7.33 -3.59 -0.18
N SER A 50 -6.97 -4.22 0.94
CA SER A 50 -7.80 -5.28 1.53
C SER A 50 -9.15 -4.72 1.99
N ALA A 51 -9.16 -3.50 2.55
CA ALA A 51 -10.39 -2.80 2.93
C ALA A 51 -11.26 -2.48 1.71
N ASN A 52 -10.67 -1.99 0.62
CA ASN A 52 -11.38 -1.75 -0.65
C ASN A 52 -11.96 -3.04 -1.25
N LEU A 53 -11.18 -4.13 -1.25
CA LEU A 53 -11.65 -5.43 -1.74
C LEU A 53 -12.83 -5.96 -0.90
N LEU A 54 -12.78 -5.78 0.42
CA LEU A 54 -13.88 -6.14 1.32
C LEU A 54 -15.13 -5.28 1.09
N ALA A 55 -14.95 -3.97 0.92
CA ALA A 55 -16.05 -3.06 0.60
C ALA A 55 -16.72 -3.46 -0.72
N PHE A 56 -15.92 -3.87 -1.72
CA PHE A 56 -16.45 -4.36 -2.98
C PHE A 56 -17.16 -5.70 -2.87
N ASN A 57 -16.63 -6.63 -2.08
CA ASN A 57 -17.31 -7.88 -1.81
C ASN A 57 -18.71 -7.65 -1.23
N ARG A 58 -18.83 -6.71 -0.27
CA ARG A 58 -20.13 -6.30 0.28
C ARG A 58 -21.03 -5.65 -0.78
N PHE A 59 -20.49 -4.78 -1.63
CA PHE A 59 -21.25 -4.17 -2.71
C PHE A 59 -21.81 -5.22 -3.68
N VAL A 60 -21.00 -6.19 -4.10
CA VAL A 60 -21.43 -7.30 -4.98
C VAL A 60 -22.48 -8.15 -4.28
N HIS A 61 -22.33 -8.45 -2.99
CA HIS A 61 -23.36 -9.15 -2.22
C HIS A 61 -24.71 -8.44 -2.19
N ILE A 62 -24.71 -7.10 -2.13
CA ILE A 62 -25.94 -6.30 -2.06
C ILE A 62 -26.58 -6.13 -3.45
N VAL A 63 -25.78 -5.78 -4.46
CA VAL A 63 -26.30 -5.37 -5.79
C VAL A 63 -26.37 -6.55 -6.77
N TYR A 64 -25.51 -7.54 -6.62
CA TYR A 64 -25.30 -8.65 -7.56
C TYR A 64 -25.20 -10.00 -6.83
N ASN A 65 -26.13 -10.26 -5.92
CA ASN A 65 -26.10 -11.42 -5.03
C ASN A 65 -25.96 -12.76 -5.79
N ASP A 66 -26.58 -12.88 -6.96
CA ASP A 66 -26.53 -14.05 -7.84
C ASP A 66 -25.16 -14.27 -8.50
N LYS A 67 -24.27 -13.27 -8.49
CA LYS A 67 -22.92 -13.32 -9.06
C LYS A 67 -21.82 -13.39 -8.02
N VAL A 68 -22.15 -13.35 -6.73
CA VAL A 68 -21.16 -13.36 -5.64
C VAL A 68 -20.20 -14.53 -5.78
N ASP A 69 -20.69 -15.76 -5.92
CA ASP A 69 -19.83 -16.94 -6.00
C ASP A 69 -18.95 -16.96 -7.25
N GLN A 70 -19.38 -16.29 -8.32
CA GLN A 70 -18.60 -16.18 -9.56
C GLN A 70 -17.47 -15.17 -9.43
N ILE A 71 -17.70 -14.06 -8.71
CA ILE A 71 -16.74 -12.96 -8.55
C ILE A 71 -15.81 -13.23 -7.35
N PHE A 72 -16.35 -13.75 -6.25
CA PHE A 72 -15.69 -13.96 -4.96
C PHE A 72 -15.68 -15.42 -4.50
N SER A 73 -15.48 -16.36 -5.44
CA SER A 73 -15.17 -17.75 -5.04
C SER A 73 -13.92 -17.81 -4.14
N PRO A 74 -13.77 -18.82 -3.28
CA PRO A 74 -12.57 -18.98 -2.45
C PRO A 74 -11.27 -18.98 -3.26
N LYS A 75 -11.28 -19.60 -4.45
CA LYS A 75 -10.14 -19.64 -5.37
C LYS A 75 -9.78 -18.27 -5.94
N LEU A 76 -10.78 -17.48 -6.35
CA LEU A 76 -10.55 -16.13 -6.88
C LEU A 76 -10.13 -15.15 -5.79
N THR A 77 -10.76 -15.23 -4.62
CA THR A 77 -10.41 -14.41 -3.45
C THR A 77 -8.95 -14.64 -3.06
N ALA A 78 -8.48 -15.90 -3.04
CA ALA A 78 -7.07 -16.20 -2.80
C ALA A 78 -6.14 -15.55 -3.84
N ARG A 79 -6.52 -15.55 -5.13
CA ARG A 79 -5.75 -14.88 -6.19
C ARG A 79 -5.70 -13.37 -6.00
N TYR A 80 -6.83 -12.72 -5.66
CA TYR A 80 -6.85 -11.29 -5.39
C TYR A 80 -5.90 -10.94 -4.24
N LEU A 81 -5.92 -11.72 -3.17
CA LEU A 81 -5.03 -11.51 -2.03
C LEU A 81 -3.55 -11.67 -2.42
N VAL A 82 -3.20 -12.70 -3.19
CA VAL A 82 -1.82 -12.89 -3.69
C VAL A 82 -1.36 -11.68 -4.50
N VAL A 83 -2.21 -11.14 -5.38
CA VAL A 83 -1.91 -9.92 -6.15
C VAL A 83 -1.67 -8.73 -5.21
N LEU A 84 -2.49 -8.57 -4.16
CA LEU A 84 -2.31 -7.51 -3.17
C LEU A 84 -0.99 -7.64 -2.38
N TYR A 85 -0.60 -8.86 -2.01
CA TYR A 85 0.67 -9.12 -1.34
C TYR A 85 1.85 -8.80 -2.26
N ILE A 86 1.81 -9.24 -3.52
CA ILE A 86 2.85 -8.91 -4.52
C ILE A 86 2.94 -7.40 -4.70
N TYR A 87 1.82 -6.71 -4.85
CA TYR A 87 1.78 -5.26 -4.99
C TYR A 87 2.40 -4.54 -3.78
N SER A 88 2.02 -4.94 -2.58
CA SER A 88 2.54 -4.37 -1.33
C SER A 88 4.05 -4.62 -1.18
N PHE A 89 4.51 -5.80 -1.59
CA PHE A 89 5.93 -6.15 -1.59
C PHE A 89 6.73 -5.32 -2.61
N LEU A 90 6.21 -5.10 -3.81
CA LEU A 90 6.83 -4.22 -4.80
C LEU A 90 6.98 -2.79 -4.26
N TRP A 91 5.98 -2.29 -3.53
CA TRP A 91 6.08 -1.00 -2.85
C TRP A 91 7.18 -0.95 -1.80
N ILE A 92 7.33 -2.01 -0.99
CA ILE A 92 8.44 -2.11 -0.04
C ILE A 92 9.78 -2.03 -0.78
N LEU A 93 9.94 -2.75 -1.89
CA LEU A 93 11.18 -2.72 -2.69
C LEU A 93 11.47 -1.32 -3.26
N VAL A 94 10.45 -0.61 -3.74
CA VAL A 94 10.59 0.77 -4.22
C VAL A 94 11.04 1.69 -3.10
N LEU A 95 10.49 1.55 -1.90
CA LEU A 95 10.79 2.41 -0.75
C LEU A 95 12.14 2.11 -0.08
N ILE A 96 12.59 0.85 -0.12
CA ILE A 96 13.94 0.46 0.34
C ILE A 96 15.01 0.88 -0.68
N SER A 97 14.63 1.10 -1.95
CA SER A 97 15.60 1.36 -3.00
C SER A 97 16.48 2.59 -2.66
N PRO A 98 17.79 2.55 -2.96
CA PRO A 98 18.75 3.48 -2.36
C PRO A 98 18.75 4.95 -2.82
N PRO A 99 17.95 5.44 -3.80
CA PRO A 99 17.97 6.88 -4.08
C PRO A 99 17.04 7.69 -3.16
N ILE A 100 16.23 7.07 -2.29
CA ILE A 100 15.28 7.77 -1.42
C ILE A 100 15.89 8.02 -0.03
N GLY A 101 17.03 8.71 0.02
CA GLY A 101 17.61 9.17 1.27
C GLY A 101 16.83 10.37 1.83
N ILE A 102 15.60 10.17 2.28
CA ILE A 102 14.87 11.19 3.04
C ILE A 102 15.53 11.26 4.42
N LYS A 103 16.39 12.26 4.63
CA LYS A 103 16.98 12.52 5.94
C LYS A 103 16.12 13.56 6.65
N PHE A 104 15.66 13.23 7.85
CA PHE A 104 15.10 14.25 8.74
C PHE A 104 16.23 15.20 9.15
N SER A 105 16.11 16.49 8.82
CA SER A 105 17.05 17.53 9.26
C SER A 105 16.51 18.18 10.53
N PRO A 106 17.05 17.85 11.71
CA PRO A 106 16.58 18.43 12.97
C PRO A 106 16.75 19.97 13.00
N ASN A 107 17.75 20.50 12.29
CA ASN A 107 18.01 21.95 12.23
C ASN A 107 16.92 22.75 11.51
N HIS A 108 16.21 22.12 10.58
CA HIS A 108 15.18 22.80 9.79
C HIS A 108 13.79 22.27 10.09
N ASN A 109 13.66 21.29 10.99
CA ASN A 109 12.43 20.53 11.25
C ASN A 109 11.75 20.05 9.97
N THR A 110 12.55 19.75 8.94
CA THR A 110 12.08 19.37 7.60
C THR A 110 12.87 18.19 7.07
N TYR A 111 12.24 17.44 6.19
CA TYR A 111 12.86 16.33 5.48
C TYR A 111 13.64 16.88 4.28
N VAL A 112 14.95 16.59 4.21
CA VAL A 112 15.84 17.05 3.14
C VAL A 112 16.24 15.85 2.30
N CYS A 113 15.92 15.90 1.00
CA CYS A 113 16.37 14.90 0.03
C CYS A 113 17.74 15.32 -0.58
N ASN A 114 18.52 14.33 -1.03
CA ASN A 114 19.90 14.50 -1.46
C ASN A 114 19.97 14.62 -3.00
N LYS A 115 20.80 15.53 -3.56
CA LYS A 115 20.89 15.92 -5.00
C LYS A 115 20.87 14.82 -6.10
N LEU A 116 20.91 13.52 -5.78
CA LEU A 116 20.48 12.43 -6.67
C LEU A 116 18.96 12.41 -6.97
N ASP A 117 18.22 13.37 -6.41
CA ASP A 117 16.76 13.58 -6.41
C ASP A 117 15.99 13.45 -7.74
N LYS A 118 16.63 13.55 -8.92
CA LYS A 118 15.88 13.40 -10.19
C LYS A 118 15.23 12.01 -10.29
N TYR A 119 15.96 10.94 -9.99
CA TYR A 119 15.42 9.58 -10.10
C TYR A 119 14.36 9.27 -9.03
N CYS A 120 14.49 9.90 -7.86
CA CYS A 120 13.58 9.74 -6.72
C CYS A 120 12.21 10.41 -6.98
N PHE A 121 12.21 11.59 -7.58
CA PHE A 121 10.99 12.26 -8.05
C PHE A 121 10.28 11.48 -9.15
N TRP A 122 11.02 10.85 -10.07
CA TRP A 122 10.44 10.00 -11.11
C TRP A 122 9.84 8.70 -10.54
N MET A 123 10.50 8.04 -9.58
CA MET A 123 9.96 6.84 -8.95
C MET A 123 8.71 7.12 -8.11
N SER A 124 8.70 8.19 -7.30
CA SER A 124 7.52 8.60 -6.53
C SER A 124 6.37 9.05 -7.43
N ARG A 125 6.63 9.76 -8.53
CA ARG A 125 5.61 10.06 -9.55
C ARG A 125 5.14 8.83 -10.30
N ALA A 126 6.03 7.91 -10.65
CA ALA A 126 5.64 6.65 -11.27
C ALA A 126 4.75 5.83 -10.33
N ALA A 127 5.07 5.81 -9.04
CA ALA A 127 4.29 5.09 -8.04
C ALA A 127 2.91 5.74 -7.80
N LEU A 128 2.83 7.08 -7.78
CA LEU A 128 1.55 7.82 -7.82
C LEU A 128 0.77 7.54 -9.10
N VAL A 129 1.42 7.50 -10.26
CA VAL A 129 0.79 7.14 -11.54
C VAL A 129 0.30 5.69 -11.50
N PHE A 130 1.02 4.76 -10.88
CA PHE A 130 0.58 3.39 -10.67
C PHE A 130 -0.63 3.31 -9.74
N ASP A 131 -0.67 4.11 -8.67
CA ASP A 131 -1.87 4.22 -7.81
C ASP A 131 -3.06 4.78 -8.58
N TRP A 132 -2.87 5.82 -9.40
CA TRP A 132 -3.92 6.37 -10.26
C TRP A 132 -4.39 5.38 -11.32
N ILE A 133 -3.48 4.66 -11.97
CA ILE A 133 -3.81 3.61 -12.94
C ILE A 133 -4.57 2.49 -12.23
N ASN A 134 -4.17 2.07 -11.03
CA ASN A 134 -4.87 1.03 -10.28
C ASN A 134 -6.26 1.48 -9.84
N VAL A 135 -6.42 2.70 -9.32
CA VAL A 135 -7.74 3.26 -9.00
C VAL A 135 -8.60 3.31 -10.26
N THR A 136 -8.04 3.76 -11.39
CA THR A 136 -8.75 3.81 -12.67
C THR A 136 -9.13 2.42 -13.16
N CYS A 137 -8.24 1.43 -13.06
CA CYS A 137 -8.51 0.04 -13.43
C CYS A 137 -9.57 -0.59 -12.52
N ILE A 138 -9.56 -0.30 -11.23
CA ILE A 138 -10.60 -0.73 -10.28
C ILE A 138 -11.94 -0.09 -10.65
N CYS A 139 -11.98 1.23 -10.90
CA CYS A 139 -13.17 1.93 -11.34
C CYS A 139 -13.70 1.45 -12.70
N VAL A 140 -12.82 1.19 -13.67
CA VAL A 140 -13.18 0.66 -14.99
C VAL A 140 -13.67 -0.77 -14.88
N PHE A 141 -13.02 -1.61 -14.07
CA PHE A 141 -13.46 -2.97 -13.79
C PHE A 141 -14.84 -2.97 -13.13
N TYR A 142 -15.07 -2.09 -12.14
CA TYR A 142 -16.40 -1.86 -11.56
C TYR A 142 -17.42 -1.44 -12.60
N THR A 143 -17.08 -0.48 -13.46
CA THR A 143 -17.99 0.03 -14.49
C THR A 143 -18.34 -1.07 -15.50
N ILE A 144 -17.37 -1.85 -15.95
CA ILE A 144 -17.57 -2.94 -16.91
C ILE A 144 -18.41 -4.07 -16.30
N LEU A 145 -18.15 -4.45 -15.03
CA LEU A 145 -18.99 -5.42 -14.32
C LEU A 145 -20.42 -4.91 -14.15
N CYS A 146 -20.59 -3.65 -13.74
CA CYS A 146 -21.90 -3.04 -13.60
C CYS A 146 -22.67 -3.00 -14.93
N VAL A 147 -21.99 -2.72 -16.05
CA VAL A 147 -22.59 -2.70 -17.38
C VAL A 147 -22.93 -4.11 -17.85
N LYS A 148 -21.99 -5.08 -17.78
CA LYS A 148 -22.23 -6.45 -18.25
C LYS A 148 -23.32 -7.20 -17.48
N VAL A 149 -23.48 -6.91 -16.19
CA VAL A 149 -24.52 -7.55 -15.37
C VAL A 149 -25.90 -6.91 -15.58
N ARG A 150 -25.99 -5.67 -16.07
CA ARG A 150 -27.28 -5.01 -16.39
C ARG A 150 -27.93 -5.51 -17.70
N PHE A 151 -27.15 -6.14 -18.58
CA PHE A 151 -27.58 -6.54 -19.93
C PHE A 151 -27.67 -8.06 -20.14
N LYS A 152 -27.76 -8.85 -19.06
CA LYS A 152 -28.12 -10.27 -19.08
C LYS A 152 -29.25 -10.52 -18.10
#